data_AF-A0A1S0UJS4-F1
#
_entry.id   AF-A0A1S0UJS4-F1
#
_cell.length_a   1.000
_cell.length_b   1.000
_cell.length_c   1.000
_cell.angle_alpha   90.00
_cell.angle_beta   90.00
_cell.angle_gamma   90.00
#
_symmetry.space_group_name_H-M   'P 1'
#
loop_
_entity.id
_entity.type
_entity.pdbx_description
1 polymer ?
#
loop_
_entity_poly.entity_id
_entity_poly.type
_entity_poly.pdbx_seq_one_letter_code
_entity_poly.pdbx_strand_id
1 'polypeptide(L)'
;MSLHVRVTRKGPAEFEIHTEGGNGGRVYAHVKTDDYDKLLKIQITEIPEAFELHLENSLTGDKQKSIAELTLDPLGQKRTYGVENEIEGEGETFRALRLTIKQPKRAINIAILRPARNKYALSIQPNVGGGRRPTVAEMTYQKTSDGYHWEGSISDQALQTPLKAKIIYKKDERDKYNYRLDLQTEFIYSDQSDKLFSNSLHLHRSIVLSERKKRIITRRAERSDDNVRFVIELKSSHPASNLNTRLWSKIDRKITGQAMIPVHVTFGLETKNLNHQSAEYSLETKTDAVKFMEIQLKSPNLMLKGRIDKISDNHYNVGFYRNSEQPSIVGELKMHENGVIFEYRDQRSQEIKLHTSAQKLNDYHGKIDIWHSEAGKKIQDARLSLQMNVKERFSKTDQFQQHSFIRDAILPLFSSHNQIANDIMRTLDGAIKEWTVEQRLK
;
A
#
# COMPACT_ATOMS: atom_id res chain seq x y z
N MET A 1 -51.02 36.72 41.53
CA MET A 1 -51.90 36.72 40.35
C MET A 1 -51.86 35.33 39.74
N SER A 2 -53.00 34.67 39.63
CA SER A 2 -53.13 33.33 39.04
C SER A 2 -53.24 33.46 37.52
N LEU A 3 -52.37 32.76 36.79
CA LEU A 3 -52.52 32.60 35.35
C LEU A 3 -53.68 31.63 35.09
N HIS A 4 -54.73 32.08 34.43
CA HIS A 4 -55.83 31.20 34.00
C HIS A 4 -55.55 30.69 32.58
N VAL A 5 -55.63 29.37 32.41
CA VAL A 5 -55.33 28.70 31.15
C VAL A 5 -56.53 27.87 30.73
N ARG A 6 -56.96 28.03 29.49
CA ARG A 6 -57.99 27.22 28.85
C ARG A 6 -57.35 26.16 27.98
N VAL A 7 -57.79 24.93 28.18
CA VAL A 7 -57.41 23.78 27.36
C VAL A 7 -58.61 23.37 26.51
N THR A 8 -58.43 23.34 25.20
CA THR A 8 -59.44 22.90 24.23
C THR A 8 -58.95 21.61 23.57
N ARG A 9 -59.70 20.52 23.73
CA ARG A 9 -59.43 19.26 23.02
C ARG A 9 -59.96 19.36 21.59
N LYS A 10 -59.10 19.14 20.59
CA LYS A 10 -59.46 19.15 19.15
C LYS A 10 -59.65 17.75 18.58
N GLY A 11 -59.01 16.75 19.19
CA GLY A 11 -59.10 15.36 18.77
C GLY A 11 -58.76 14.38 19.89
N PRO A 12 -58.68 13.07 19.58
CA PRO A 12 -58.34 12.03 20.56
C PRO A 12 -57.02 12.30 21.31
N ALA A 13 -56.00 12.78 20.59
CA ALA A 13 -54.66 13.06 21.11
C ALA A 13 -54.15 14.47 20.75
N GLU A 14 -55.05 15.43 20.49
CA GLU A 14 -54.72 16.80 20.05
C GLU A 14 -55.38 17.85 20.97
N PHE A 15 -54.56 18.80 21.42
CA PHE A 15 -54.93 19.82 22.41
C PHE A 15 -54.40 21.20 22.01
N GLU A 16 -55.23 22.22 22.17
CA GLU A 16 -54.85 23.64 22.14
C GLU A 16 -54.95 24.23 23.54
N ILE A 17 -53.97 25.04 23.92
CA ILE A 17 -53.85 25.64 25.24
C ILE A 17 -53.67 27.15 25.05
N HIS A 18 -54.50 27.95 25.70
CA HIS A 18 -54.47 29.41 25.61
C HIS A 18 -54.61 30.04 26.99
N THR A 19 -53.90 31.12 27.26
CA THR A 19 -54.13 31.95 28.45
C THR A 19 -55.40 32.80 28.31
N GLU A 20 -56.28 32.77 29.31
CA GLU A 20 -57.46 33.62 29.44
C GLU A 20 -57.21 34.73 30.48
N GLY A 21 -56.49 35.79 30.06
CA GLY A 21 -56.28 37.00 30.85
C GLY A 21 -55.21 36.92 31.97
N GLY A 22 -54.45 38.01 32.15
CA GLY A 22 -53.45 38.20 33.21
C GLY A 22 -52.24 39.03 32.76
N ASN A 23 -51.62 39.79 33.68
CA ASN A 23 -50.32 40.44 33.46
C ASN A 23 -49.20 39.43 33.79
N GLY A 24 -48.64 38.77 32.77
CA GLY A 24 -47.58 37.77 32.95
C GLY A 24 -47.11 37.04 31.70
N GLY A 25 -47.51 37.50 30.50
CA GLY A 25 -47.25 36.83 29.24
C GLY A 25 -48.47 36.07 28.71
N ARG A 26 -48.69 36.10 27.39
CA ARG A 26 -49.67 35.24 26.71
C ARG A 26 -49.01 33.94 26.29
N VAL A 27 -49.61 32.82 26.65
CA VAL A 27 -49.17 31.48 26.26
C VAL A 27 -50.16 30.89 25.27
N TYR A 28 -49.63 30.41 24.15
CA TYR A 28 -50.31 29.52 23.22
C TYR A 28 -49.52 28.22 23.13
N ALA A 29 -50.19 27.08 23.25
CA ALA A 29 -49.56 25.80 22.93
C ALA A 29 -50.49 24.91 22.11
N HIS A 30 -49.91 24.18 21.15
CA HIS A 30 -50.57 23.17 20.35
C HIS A 30 -49.79 21.87 20.50
N VAL A 31 -50.46 20.85 21.03
CA VAL A 31 -49.86 19.56 21.36
C VAL A 31 -50.61 18.45 20.66
N LYS A 32 -49.88 17.62 19.92
CA LYS A 32 -50.35 16.34 19.38
C LYS A 32 -49.45 15.22 19.89
N THR A 33 -50.05 14.12 20.33
CA THR A 33 -49.33 12.98 20.90
C THR A 33 -49.61 11.65 20.18
N ASP A 34 -50.07 11.69 18.94
CA ASP A 34 -50.29 10.48 18.14
C ASP A 34 -48.96 9.76 17.86
N ASP A 35 -49.01 8.44 17.61
CA ASP A 35 -47.81 7.61 17.47
C ASP A 35 -46.90 8.07 16.32
N TYR A 36 -47.50 8.53 15.23
CA TYR A 36 -46.83 8.89 13.97
C TYR A 36 -46.97 10.37 13.58
N ASP A 37 -47.72 11.18 14.34
CA ASP A 37 -47.87 12.64 14.15
C ASP A 37 -47.78 13.35 15.52
N LYS A 38 -46.55 13.68 15.91
CA LYS A 38 -46.24 14.35 17.19
C LYS A 38 -45.93 15.81 16.92
N LEU A 39 -46.58 16.68 17.66
CA LEU A 39 -46.38 18.13 17.58
C LEU A 39 -46.33 18.70 18.99
N LEU A 40 -45.32 19.51 19.27
CA LEU A 40 -45.27 20.40 20.41
C LEU A 40 -44.89 21.78 19.90
N LYS A 41 -45.87 22.65 19.79
CA LYS A 41 -45.67 24.06 19.47
C LYS A 41 -46.05 24.89 20.68
N ILE A 42 -45.10 25.60 21.29
CA ILE A 42 -45.34 26.51 22.42
C ILE A 42 -44.89 27.89 22.01
N GLN A 43 -45.74 28.89 22.20
CA GLN A 43 -45.44 30.29 21.96
C GLN A 43 -45.74 31.08 23.23
N ILE A 44 -44.75 31.82 23.73
CA ILE A 44 -44.89 32.72 24.87
C ILE A 44 -44.57 34.14 24.41
N THR A 45 -45.56 35.01 24.50
CA THR A 45 -45.48 36.42 24.08
C THR A 45 -45.74 37.35 25.27
N GLU A 46 -45.52 38.66 25.10
CA GLU A 46 -45.69 39.67 26.18
C GLU A 46 -44.74 39.45 27.38
N ILE A 47 -43.54 38.92 27.12
CA ILE A 47 -42.40 38.82 28.05
C ILE A 47 -41.17 39.49 27.41
N PRO A 48 -40.12 39.88 28.18
CA PRO A 48 -38.94 40.56 27.63
C PRO A 48 -38.25 39.82 26.47
N GLU A 49 -38.23 38.48 26.52
CA GLU A 49 -37.70 37.62 25.45
C GLU A 49 -38.79 36.66 24.96
N ALA A 50 -39.73 37.18 24.16
CA ALA A 50 -40.79 36.37 23.57
C ALA A 50 -40.19 35.29 22.64
N PHE A 51 -40.74 34.07 22.69
CA PHE A 51 -40.24 32.97 21.87
C PHE A 51 -41.35 32.01 21.43
N GLU A 52 -41.03 31.23 20.41
CA GLU A 52 -41.81 30.08 19.95
C GLU A 52 -40.88 28.87 19.81
N LEU A 53 -41.23 27.77 20.47
CA LEU A 53 -40.62 26.45 20.30
C LEU A 53 -41.55 25.60 19.44
N HIS A 54 -41.04 25.04 18.35
CA HIS A 54 -41.75 24.12 17.48
C HIS A 54 -40.95 22.83 17.35
N LEU A 55 -41.46 21.77 17.96
CA LEU A 55 -40.99 20.41 17.79
C LEU A 55 -42.06 19.63 17.05
N GLU A 56 -41.69 18.95 15.97
CA GLU A 56 -42.62 18.14 15.18
C GLU A 56 -41.92 16.86 14.74
N ASN A 57 -42.65 15.76 14.74
CA ASN A 57 -42.23 14.52 14.11
C ASN A 57 -43.43 13.88 13.44
N SER A 58 -43.40 13.77 12.12
CA SER A 58 -44.48 13.21 11.33
C SER A 58 -43.94 12.10 10.42
N LEU A 59 -44.71 11.02 10.28
CA LEU A 59 -44.45 9.93 9.36
C LEU A 59 -45.62 9.83 8.37
N THR A 60 -45.32 9.96 7.08
CA THR A 60 -46.32 9.83 6.00
C THR A 60 -45.77 8.89 4.93
N GLY A 61 -46.31 7.66 4.88
CA GLY A 61 -45.74 6.60 4.07
C GLY A 61 -44.30 6.28 4.49
N ASP A 62 -43.39 6.20 3.52
CA ASP A 62 -41.95 5.95 3.75
C ASP A 62 -41.14 7.23 4.08
N LYS A 63 -41.82 8.35 4.34
CA LYS A 63 -41.19 9.65 4.59
C LYS A 63 -41.42 10.09 6.04
N GLN A 64 -40.32 10.20 6.79
CA GLN A 64 -40.31 10.76 8.12
C GLN A 64 -39.77 12.19 8.09
N LYS A 65 -40.47 13.12 8.73
CA LYS A 65 -40.06 14.51 8.89
C LYS A 65 -39.94 14.84 10.37
N SER A 66 -38.85 15.48 10.77
CA SER A 66 -38.62 15.96 12.13
C SER A 66 -38.20 17.43 12.11
N ILE A 67 -38.85 18.28 12.90
CA ILE A 67 -38.53 19.70 13.03
C ILE A 67 -38.21 19.98 14.50
N ALA A 68 -37.16 20.75 14.73
CA ALA A 68 -36.84 21.33 16.03
C ALA A 68 -36.40 22.78 15.84
N GLU A 69 -37.28 23.73 16.16
CA GLU A 69 -37.07 25.16 15.91
C GLU A 69 -37.37 25.99 17.14
N LEU A 70 -36.51 26.99 17.39
CA LEU A 70 -36.69 28.06 18.34
C LEU A 70 -36.71 29.38 17.59
N THR A 71 -37.84 30.08 17.64
CA THR A 71 -37.99 31.42 17.07
C THR A 71 -38.04 32.44 18.19
N LEU A 72 -37.05 33.35 18.23
CA LEU A 72 -37.06 34.51 19.12
C LEU A 72 -37.80 35.66 18.47
N ASP A 73 -38.49 36.46 19.29
CA ASP A 73 -39.34 37.57 18.85
C ASP A 73 -40.32 37.15 17.74
N PRO A 74 -41.23 36.19 18.01
CA PRO A 74 -42.12 35.61 17.00
C PRO A 74 -43.14 36.62 16.44
N LEU A 75 -43.35 37.76 17.10
CA LEU A 75 -44.25 38.83 16.67
C LEU A 75 -43.53 40.00 15.99
N GLY A 76 -42.22 40.14 16.17
CA GLY A 76 -41.39 41.21 15.60
C GLY A 76 -40.48 40.74 14.47
N GLN A 77 -39.16 40.88 14.66
CA GLN A 77 -38.16 40.63 13.60
C GLN A 77 -37.90 39.16 13.28
N LYS A 78 -38.46 38.20 14.06
CA LYS A 78 -38.35 36.74 13.90
C LYS A 78 -36.93 36.23 13.66
N ARG A 79 -36.31 35.68 14.70
CA ARG A 79 -35.00 35.03 14.61
C ARG A 79 -35.14 33.55 14.89
N THR A 80 -35.22 32.76 13.83
CA THR A 80 -35.38 31.30 13.93
C THR A 80 -34.03 30.59 13.90
N TYR A 81 -33.81 29.75 14.90
CA TYR A 81 -32.73 28.78 14.99
C TYR A 81 -33.34 27.40 15.01
N GLY A 82 -32.78 26.46 14.26
CA GLY A 82 -33.33 25.11 14.32
C GLY A 82 -32.77 24.17 13.29
N VAL A 83 -33.32 22.98 13.32
CA VAL A 83 -32.99 21.89 12.41
C VAL A 83 -34.29 21.26 11.94
N GLU A 84 -34.39 21.09 10.62
CA GLU A 84 -35.42 20.32 9.96
C GLU A 84 -34.74 19.13 9.28
N ASN A 85 -35.23 17.93 9.55
CA ASN A 85 -34.73 16.68 9.01
C ASN A 85 -35.85 15.95 8.29
N GLU A 86 -35.53 15.38 7.14
CA GLU A 86 -36.43 14.54 6.37
C GLU A 86 -35.67 13.30 5.92
N ILE A 87 -36.22 12.13 6.21
CA ILE A 87 -35.71 10.83 5.79
C ILE A 87 -36.76 10.18 4.91
N GLU A 88 -36.34 9.67 3.76
CA GLU A 88 -37.18 9.02 2.77
C GLU A 88 -36.62 7.61 2.49
N GLY A 89 -37.47 6.61 2.69
CA GLY A 89 -37.23 5.22 2.29
C GLY A 89 -37.86 4.90 0.93
N GLU A 90 -37.45 3.77 0.37
CA GLU A 90 -38.10 3.09 -0.74
C GLU A 90 -38.11 1.60 -0.40
N GLY A 91 -39.21 1.14 0.21
CA GLY A 91 -39.28 -0.17 0.86
C GLY A 91 -38.27 -0.26 2.02
N GLU A 92 -37.46 -1.33 2.05
CA GLU A 92 -36.43 -1.52 3.09
C GLU A 92 -35.13 -0.73 2.84
N THR A 93 -35.11 0.17 1.84
CA THR A 93 -33.87 0.79 1.39
C THR A 93 -33.89 2.31 1.50
N PHE A 94 -32.76 2.89 1.90
CA PHE A 94 -32.58 4.33 2.01
C PHE A 94 -32.66 5.03 0.65
N ARG A 95 -33.45 6.11 0.54
CA ARG A 95 -33.57 6.92 -0.68
C ARG A 95 -33.05 8.34 -0.53
N ALA A 96 -33.40 9.04 0.54
CA ALA A 96 -32.92 10.40 0.77
C ALA A 96 -32.87 10.76 2.27
N LEU A 97 -31.92 11.64 2.61
CA LEU A 97 -31.84 12.40 3.84
C LEU A 97 -31.71 13.86 3.42
N ARG A 98 -32.60 14.73 3.89
CA ARG A 98 -32.54 16.18 3.68
C ARG A 98 -32.52 16.85 5.04
N LEU A 99 -31.46 17.59 5.31
CA LEU A 99 -31.24 18.30 6.56
C LEU A 99 -31.16 19.79 6.25
N THR A 100 -32.00 20.60 6.89
CA THR A 100 -31.97 22.05 6.80
C THR A 100 -31.63 22.62 8.16
N ILE A 101 -30.47 23.25 8.28
CA ILE A 101 -30.06 23.98 9.47
C ILE A 101 -30.47 25.43 9.30
N LYS A 102 -31.35 25.93 10.17
CA LYS A 102 -31.90 27.29 10.13
C LYS A 102 -31.14 28.19 11.09
N GLN A 103 -30.70 29.34 10.59
CA GLN A 103 -30.22 30.49 11.34
C GLN A 103 -30.99 31.74 10.88
N PRO A 104 -31.06 32.81 11.68
CA PRO A 104 -31.94 33.96 11.40
C PRO A 104 -31.75 34.62 10.03
N LYS A 105 -30.56 34.52 9.44
CA LYS A 105 -30.23 35.15 8.15
C LYS A 105 -29.85 34.15 7.07
N ARG A 106 -29.75 32.86 7.39
CA ARG A 106 -29.22 31.83 6.50
C ARG A 106 -29.81 30.47 6.83
N ALA A 107 -30.10 29.68 5.80
CA ALA A 107 -30.42 28.27 5.98
C ALA A 107 -29.44 27.42 5.18
N ILE A 108 -28.81 26.45 5.82
CA ILE A 108 -27.89 25.52 5.17
C ILE A 108 -28.68 24.24 4.87
N ASN A 109 -28.70 23.81 3.61
CA ASN A 109 -29.27 22.53 3.24
C ASN A 109 -28.17 21.51 2.97
N ILE A 110 -28.27 20.34 3.58
CA ILE A 110 -27.40 19.18 3.38
C ILE A 110 -28.29 18.05 2.95
N ALA A 111 -28.04 17.45 1.78
CA ALA A 111 -28.80 16.32 1.30
C ALA A 111 -27.89 15.15 0.98
N ILE A 112 -28.24 13.96 1.49
CA ILE A 112 -27.67 12.68 1.07
C ILE A 112 -28.76 11.97 0.28
N LEU A 113 -28.51 11.75 -1.00
CA LEU A 113 -29.49 11.20 -1.92
C LEU A 113 -28.94 9.89 -2.50
N ARG A 114 -29.85 8.98 -2.83
CA ARG A 114 -29.59 7.82 -3.69
C ARG A 114 -30.43 7.96 -4.97
N PRO A 115 -29.97 8.74 -5.97
CA PRO A 115 -30.75 9.02 -7.18
C PRO A 115 -31.02 7.79 -8.04
N ALA A 116 -30.15 6.78 -7.97
CA ALA A 116 -30.30 5.49 -8.61
C ALA A 116 -29.74 4.40 -7.69
N ARG A 117 -30.10 3.13 -7.92
CA ARG A 117 -29.70 1.99 -7.06
C ARG A 117 -28.20 1.93 -6.76
N ASN A 118 -27.38 2.40 -7.69
CA ASN A 118 -25.94 2.34 -7.62
C ASN A 118 -25.24 3.71 -7.60
N LYS A 119 -26.01 4.79 -7.42
CA LYS A 119 -25.52 6.17 -7.39
C LYS A 119 -25.93 6.86 -6.09
N TYR A 120 -24.97 7.51 -5.45
CA TYR A 120 -25.15 8.34 -4.26
C TYR A 120 -24.69 9.76 -4.54
N ALA A 121 -25.34 10.74 -3.91
CA ALA A 121 -24.97 12.14 -3.99
C ALA A 121 -25.05 12.79 -2.62
N LEU A 122 -24.02 13.54 -2.25
CA LEU A 122 -24.02 14.45 -1.10
C LEU A 122 -24.02 15.87 -1.67
N SER A 123 -25.02 16.68 -1.33
CA SER A 123 -25.07 18.09 -1.70
C SER A 123 -25.10 18.99 -0.49
N ILE A 124 -24.32 20.07 -0.50
CA ILE A 124 -24.31 21.09 0.53
C ILE A 124 -24.61 22.44 -0.12
N GLN A 125 -25.78 23.01 0.21
CA GLN A 125 -26.16 24.36 -0.15
C GLN A 125 -25.96 25.28 1.06
N PRO A 126 -25.00 26.22 1.01
CA PRO A 126 -24.64 27.04 2.17
C PRO A 126 -25.68 28.11 2.50
N ASN A 127 -26.56 28.47 1.54
CA ASN A 127 -27.69 29.35 1.80
C ASN A 127 -28.86 29.04 0.86
N VAL A 128 -29.96 28.52 1.41
CA VAL A 128 -31.22 28.29 0.70
C VAL A 128 -31.77 29.63 0.21
N GLY A 129 -32.10 29.72 -1.08
CA GLY A 129 -32.54 30.97 -1.73
C GLY A 129 -31.41 31.97 -2.07
N GLY A 130 -30.17 31.69 -1.69
CA GLY A 130 -29.01 32.46 -2.12
C GLY A 130 -28.59 32.12 -3.57
N GLY A 131 -27.80 33.01 -4.19
CA GLY A 131 -27.29 32.81 -5.55
C GLY A 131 -26.16 31.79 -5.70
N ARG A 132 -25.58 31.29 -4.58
CA ARG A 132 -24.51 30.29 -4.62
C ARG A 132 -25.09 28.90 -4.89
N ARG A 133 -24.53 28.23 -5.91
CA ARG A 133 -24.88 26.83 -6.24
C ARG A 133 -24.36 25.87 -5.17
N PRO A 134 -25.03 24.72 -4.95
CA PRO A 134 -24.57 23.71 -4.01
C PRO A 134 -23.24 23.09 -4.44
N THR A 135 -22.41 22.74 -3.47
CA THR A 135 -21.31 21.80 -3.65
C THR A 135 -21.91 20.40 -3.71
N VAL A 136 -21.57 19.60 -4.72
CA VAL A 136 -22.13 18.26 -4.91
C VAL A 136 -21.01 17.25 -5.08
N ALA A 137 -20.99 16.23 -4.22
CA ALA A 137 -20.16 15.05 -4.38
C ALA A 137 -21.04 13.88 -4.82
N GLU A 138 -20.74 13.29 -5.98
CA GLU A 138 -21.45 12.12 -6.49
C GLU A 138 -20.54 10.90 -6.49
N MET A 139 -21.10 9.71 -6.27
CA MET A 139 -20.40 8.44 -6.38
C MET A 139 -21.31 7.41 -7.01
N THR A 140 -20.82 6.78 -8.08
CA THR A 140 -21.47 5.65 -8.73
C THR A 140 -20.60 4.42 -8.55
N TYR A 141 -21.20 3.28 -8.27
CA TYR A 141 -20.50 2.00 -8.25
C TYR A 141 -21.19 1.00 -9.17
N GLN A 142 -20.44 0.05 -9.72
CA GLN A 142 -20.97 -1.02 -10.54
C GLN A 142 -20.20 -2.29 -10.23
N LYS A 143 -20.93 -3.35 -9.85
CA LYS A 143 -20.36 -4.68 -9.71
C LYS A 143 -20.22 -5.31 -11.10
N THR A 144 -19.03 -5.77 -11.45
CA THR A 144 -18.76 -6.56 -12.66
C THR A 144 -18.70 -8.05 -12.30
N SER A 145 -18.58 -8.93 -13.31
CA SER A 145 -18.40 -10.37 -13.08
C SER A 145 -17.16 -10.71 -12.26
N ASP A 146 -16.13 -9.88 -12.38
CA ASP A 146 -14.78 -10.09 -11.84
C ASP A 146 -14.36 -8.99 -10.85
N GLY A 147 -15.25 -8.08 -10.42
CA GLY A 147 -14.85 -7.01 -9.51
C GLY A 147 -15.82 -5.84 -9.41
N TYR A 148 -15.26 -4.63 -9.29
CA TYR A 148 -16.00 -3.40 -9.05
C TYR A 148 -15.42 -2.23 -9.83
N HIS A 149 -16.31 -1.38 -10.34
CA HIS A 149 -15.98 -0.10 -10.94
C HIS A 149 -16.64 1.01 -10.13
N TRP A 150 -15.86 2.00 -9.70
CA TRP A 150 -16.32 3.16 -8.95
C TRP A 150 -15.94 4.42 -9.71
N GLU A 151 -16.87 5.35 -9.80
CA GLU A 151 -16.65 6.68 -10.37
C GLU A 151 -17.22 7.72 -9.39
N GLY A 152 -16.38 8.67 -9.00
CA GLY A 152 -16.74 9.78 -8.12
C GLY A 152 -16.56 11.10 -8.84
N SER A 153 -17.39 12.09 -8.50
CA SER A 153 -17.15 13.46 -8.92
C SER A 153 -17.44 14.47 -7.81
N ILE A 154 -16.72 15.59 -7.81
CA ILE A 154 -16.98 16.73 -6.92
C ILE A 154 -17.15 17.97 -7.79
N SER A 155 -18.32 18.60 -7.67
CA SER A 155 -18.70 19.83 -8.35
C SER A 155 -18.86 20.96 -7.33
N ASP A 156 -18.31 22.13 -7.61
CA ASP A 156 -18.50 23.35 -6.83
C ASP A 156 -18.49 24.55 -7.77
N GLN A 157 -19.13 25.66 -7.37
CA GLN A 157 -19.11 26.90 -8.14
C GLN A 157 -17.70 27.49 -8.33
N ALA A 158 -16.78 27.24 -7.40
CA ALA A 158 -15.39 27.66 -7.51
C ALA A 158 -14.58 26.84 -8.54
N LEU A 159 -15.10 25.69 -8.97
CA LEU A 159 -14.46 24.84 -9.96
C LEU A 159 -15.03 25.15 -11.35
N GLN A 160 -14.15 25.29 -12.36
CA GLN A 160 -14.59 25.46 -13.75
C GLN A 160 -15.28 24.21 -14.28
N THR A 161 -14.79 23.03 -13.90
CA THR A 161 -15.39 21.74 -14.20
C THR A 161 -15.22 20.79 -13.00
N PRO A 162 -16.05 19.73 -12.88
CA PRO A 162 -15.97 18.82 -11.75
C PRO A 162 -14.62 18.09 -11.65
N LEU A 163 -14.15 17.85 -10.43
CA LEU A 163 -13.07 16.90 -10.17
C LEU A 163 -13.64 15.49 -10.34
N LYS A 164 -12.91 14.60 -11.01
CA LYS A 164 -13.36 13.21 -11.23
C LYS A 164 -12.34 12.23 -10.71
N ALA A 165 -12.82 11.18 -10.06
CA ALA A 165 -12.03 10.06 -9.59
C ALA A 165 -12.64 8.77 -10.10
N LYS A 166 -11.81 7.80 -10.45
CA LYS A 166 -12.23 6.49 -10.91
C LYS A 166 -11.36 5.40 -10.31
N ILE A 167 -11.99 4.34 -9.85
CA ILE A 167 -11.33 3.19 -9.24
C ILE A 167 -11.89 1.93 -9.89
N ILE A 168 -11.04 1.17 -10.56
CA ILE A 168 -11.39 -0.14 -11.11
C ILE A 168 -10.65 -1.19 -10.30
N TYR A 169 -11.38 -2.14 -9.75
CA TYR A 169 -10.85 -3.31 -9.09
C TYR A 169 -11.31 -4.56 -9.84
N LYS A 170 -10.37 -5.43 -10.21
CA LYS A 170 -10.65 -6.74 -10.80
C LYS A 170 -9.89 -7.81 -10.04
N LYS A 171 -10.55 -8.94 -9.83
CA LYS A 171 -10.03 -10.13 -9.19
C LYS A 171 -10.48 -11.36 -9.98
N ASP A 172 -9.51 -12.07 -10.50
CA ASP A 172 -9.69 -13.39 -11.10
C ASP A 172 -9.02 -14.41 -10.17
N GLU A 173 -9.82 -15.21 -9.47
CA GLU A 173 -9.34 -16.23 -8.54
C GLU A 173 -9.92 -17.59 -8.93
N ARG A 174 -9.05 -18.48 -9.40
CA ARG A 174 -9.41 -19.87 -9.65
C ARG A 174 -9.28 -20.70 -8.38
N ASP A 175 -8.21 -20.48 -7.63
CA ASP A 175 -7.96 -21.05 -6.30
C ASP A 175 -6.91 -20.21 -5.56
N LYS A 176 -6.65 -20.55 -4.29
CA LYS A 176 -5.62 -19.90 -3.45
C LYS A 176 -4.20 -19.90 -4.04
N TYR A 177 -3.96 -20.67 -5.10
CA TYR A 177 -2.67 -20.78 -5.77
C TYR A 177 -2.64 -20.09 -7.14
N ASN A 178 -3.78 -19.76 -7.72
CA ASN A 178 -3.88 -19.16 -9.05
C ASN A 178 -4.87 -18.01 -8.96
N TYR A 179 -4.32 -16.80 -8.80
CA TYR A 179 -5.10 -15.60 -8.68
C TYR A 179 -4.39 -14.41 -9.31
N ARG A 180 -5.21 -13.47 -9.77
CA ARG A 180 -4.81 -12.19 -10.33
C ARG A 180 -5.67 -11.10 -9.72
N LEU A 181 -5.03 -10.00 -9.36
CA LEU A 181 -5.67 -8.80 -8.84
C LEU A 181 -5.14 -7.61 -9.62
N ASP A 182 -6.05 -6.81 -10.16
CA ASP A 182 -5.76 -5.55 -10.82
C ASP A 182 -6.52 -4.43 -10.08
N LEU A 183 -5.81 -3.38 -9.70
CA LEU A 183 -6.39 -2.15 -9.17
C LEU A 183 -5.90 -0.98 -10.03
N GLN A 184 -6.81 -0.20 -10.57
CA GLN A 184 -6.50 1.01 -11.34
C GLN A 184 -7.19 2.20 -10.68
N THR A 185 -6.47 3.30 -10.50
CA THR A 185 -7.02 4.55 -10.00
C THR A 185 -6.70 5.67 -10.97
N GLU A 186 -7.69 6.53 -11.23
CA GLU A 186 -7.57 7.70 -12.09
C GLU A 186 -8.13 8.91 -11.35
N PHE A 187 -7.42 10.02 -11.37
CA PHE A 187 -7.87 11.29 -10.83
C PHE A 187 -7.66 12.37 -11.89
N ILE A 188 -8.75 13.03 -12.29
CA ILE A 188 -8.75 14.06 -13.32
C ILE A 188 -9.10 15.38 -12.66
N TYR A 189 -8.15 16.32 -12.74
CA TYR A 189 -8.38 17.69 -12.33
C TYR A 189 -9.00 18.47 -13.49
N SER A 190 -10.24 18.91 -13.31
CA SER A 190 -10.91 19.85 -14.21
C SER A 190 -11.00 19.39 -15.69
N ASP A 191 -11.28 18.10 -15.93
CA ASP A 191 -11.44 17.51 -17.28
C ASP A 191 -10.25 17.73 -18.24
N GLN A 192 -9.08 18.07 -17.71
CA GLN A 192 -7.84 18.26 -18.46
C GLN A 192 -7.07 16.95 -18.54
N SER A 193 -7.02 16.34 -19.73
CA SER A 193 -6.40 15.01 -19.94
C SER A 193 -4.90 14.99 -19.65
N ASP A 194 -4.21 16.11 -19.80
CA ASP A 194 -2.81 16.31 -19.44
C ASP A 194 -2.58 16.31 -17.92
N LYS A 195 -3.62 16.56 -17.11
CA LYS A 195 -3.58 16.52 -15.65
C LYS A 195 -4.15 15.24 -15.05
N LEU A 196 -4.37 14.21 -15.88
CA LEU A 196 -4.78 12.90 -15.41
C LEU A 196 -3.64 12.27 -14.59
N PHE A 197 -3.91 12.00 -13.31
CA PHE A 197 -3.06 11.17 -12.48
C PHE A 197 -3.60 9.74 -12.51
N SER A 198 -2.82 8.79 -13.01
CA SER A 198 -3.22 7.39 -13.17
C SER A 198 -2.25 6.48 -12.43
N ASN A 199 -2.78 5.52 -11.66
CA ASN A 199 -2.02 4.46 -11.04
C ASN A 199 -2.61 3.10 -11.39
N SER A 200 -1.76 2.09 -11.47
CA SER A 200 -2.18 0.70 -11.56
C SER A 200 -1.32 -0.21 -10.72
N LEU A 201 -1.95 -1.11 -9.97
CA LEU A 201 -1.34 -2.24 -9.29
C LEU A 201 -1.81 -3.51 -9.97
N HIS A 202 -0.86 -4.31 -10.46
CA HIS A 202 -1.08 -5.66 -10.95
C HIS A 202 -0.39 -6.64 -10.00
N LEU A 203 -1.13 -7.62 -9.53
CA LEU A 203 -0.62 -8.72 -8.71
C LEU A 203 -1.07 -10.03 -9.33
N HIS A 204 -0.14 -10.95 -9.53
CA HIS A 204 -0.43 -12.23 -10.13
C HIS A 204 0.38 -13.34 -9.48
N ARG A 205 -0.32 -14.39 -9.06
CA ARG A 205 0.25 -15.67 -8.62
C ARG A 205 -0.26 -16.77 -9.52
N SER A 206 0.65 -17.59 -10.03
CA SER A 206 0.30 -18.78 -10.81
C SER A 206 1.22 -19.95 -10.52
N ILE A 207 0.68 -21.15 -10.70
CA ILE A 207 1.46 -22.36 -10.81
C ILE A 207 1.96 -22.50 -12.25
N VAL A 208 3.28 -22.66 -12.42
CA VAL A 208 3.94 -22.88 -13.69
C VAL A 208 4.04 -24.38 -13.94
N LEU A 209 3.04 -24.94 -14.63
CA LEU A 209 3.07 -26.34 -15.08
C LEU A 209 4.10 -26.50 -16.22
N SER A 210 4.95 -27.51 -16.13
CA SER A 210 5.82 -27.91 -17.24
C SER A 210 4.97 -28.41 -18.43
N GLU A 211 5.41 -28.14 -19.66
CA GLU A 211 4.64 -28.50 -20.87
C GLU A 211 4.32 -30.01 -20.97
N ARG A 212 5.19 -30.88 -20.43
CA ARG A 212 4.93 -32.32 -20.32
C ARG A 212 3.77 -32.68 -19.38
N LYS A 213 3.55 -31.91 -18.30
CA LYS A 213 2.47 -32.15 -17.33
C LYS A 213 1.11 -31.55 -17.75
N LYS A 214 1.08 -30.59 -18.69
CA LYS A 214 -0.18 -30.00 -19.21
C LYS A 214 -1.13 -31.02 -19.85
N ARG A 215 -0.62 -32.15 -20.37
CA ARG A 215 -1.44 -33.21 -20.99
C ARG A 215 -1.94 -34.30 -20.05
N ILE A 216 -1.43 -34.39 -18.81
CA ILE A 216 -1.66 -35.56 -17.93
C ILE A 216 -2.58 -35.26 -16.74
N ILE A 217 -2.72 -33.99 -16.33
CA ILE A 217 -3.46 -33.61 -15.11
C ILE A 217 -4.93 -33.31 -15.43
N THR A 218 -5.68 -34.33 -15.81
CA THR A 218 -7.16 -34.32 -15.77
C THR A 218 -7.72 -35.18 -14.64
N ARG A 219 -6.90 -35.94 -13.91
CA ARG A 219 -7.37 -36.82 -12.83
C ARG A 219 -6.35 -36.89 -11.68
N ARG A 220 -6.78 -36.40 -10.50
CA ARG A 220 -6.29 -36.67 -9.12
C ARG A 220 -4.79 -36.93 -8.91
N ALA A 221 -4.10 -36.04 -8.20
CA ALA A 221 -3.08 -36.34 -7.18
C ALA A 221 -2.53 -35.03 -6.57
N GLU A 222 -1.98 -35.10 -5.36
CA GLU A 222 -1.49 -34.01 -4.53
C GLU A 222 -0.51 -33.07 -5.25
N ARG A 223 -0.77 -31.75 -5.11
CA ARG A 223 -0.12 -30.65 -5.83
C ARG A 223 1.16 -30.16 -5.14
N SER A 224 2.03 -31.08 -4.67
CA SER A 224 3.22 -30.71 -3.88
C SER A 224 4.45 -30.29 -4.71
N ASP A 225 4.43 -30.49 -6.03
CA ASP A 225 5.63 -30.47 -6.90
C ASP A 225 5.62 -29.39 -7.99
N ASP A 226 4.86 -28.32 -7.78
CA ASP A 226 4.57 -27.32 -8.81
C ASP A 226 5.40 -26.04 -8.65
N ASN A 227 6.09 -25.63 -9.71
CA ASN A 227 6.81 -24.35 -9.75
C ASN A 227 5.82 -23.20 -9.58
N VAL A 228 6.22 -22.15 -8.88
CA VAL A 228 5.33 -21.01 -8.57
C VAL A 228 5.93 -19.74 -9.12
N ARG A 229 5.10 -18.92 -9.75
CA ARG A 229 5.44 -17.57 -10.21
C ARG A 229 4.61 -16.55 -9.44
N PHE A 230 5.30 -15.55 -8.92
CA PHE A 230 4.70 -14.34 -8.37
C PHE A 230 5.16 -13.14 -9.20
N VAL A 231 4.21 -12.26 -9.51
CA VAL A 231 4.45 -10.98 -10.19
C VAL A 231 3.71 -9.90 -9.42
N ILE A 232 4.38 -8.81 -9.13
CA ILE A 232 3.78 -7.57 -8.67
C ILE A 232 4.32 -6.45 -9.56
N GLU A 233 3.44 -5.58 -10.03
CA GLU A 233 3.78 -4.42 -10.83
C GLU A 233 2.93 -3.22 -10.39
N LEU A 234 3.60 -2.11 -10.11
CA LEU A 234 3.00 -0.83 -9.77
C LEU A 234 3.41 0.18 -10.84
N LYS A 235 2.45 0.93 -11.38
CA LYS A 235 2.69 2.02 -12.32
C LYS A 235 2.01 3.28 -11.82
N SER A 236 2.67 4.42 -12.01
CA SER A 236 2.14 5.74 -11.75
C SER A 236 2.51 6.66 -12.90
N SER A 237 1.54 7.40 -13.42
CA SER A 237 1.72 8.31 -14.54
C SER A 237 0.97 9.61 -14.30
N HIS A 238 1.60 10.73 -14.65
CA HIS A 238 0.99 12.05 -14.62
C HIS A 238 1.65 12.94 -15.68
N PRO A 239 0.96 13.20 -16.81
CA PRO A 239 1.57 13.86 -17.96
C PRO A 239 2.07 15.29 -17.66
N ALA A 240 1.31 16.09 -16.92
CA ALA A 240 1.66 17.49 -16.62
C ALA A 240 2.95 17.62 -15.80
N SER A 241 3.25 16.69 -14.89
CA SER A 241 4.53 16.65 -14.18
C SER A 241 5.57 15.77 -14.87
N ASN A 242 5.26 15.27 -16.06
CA ASN A 242 6.07 14.31 -16.79
C ASN A 242 6.43 13.04 -15.97
N LEU A 243 5.59 12.67 -15.00
CA LEU A 243 5.80 11.49 -14.17
C LEU A 243 5.45 10.25 -14.98
N ASN A 244 6.38 9.31 -15.06
CA ASN A 244 6.12 7.95 -15.50
C ASN A 244 7.05 7.02 -14.71
N THR A 245 6.49 6.33 -13.74
CA THR A 245 7.23 5.42 -12.86
C THR A 245 6.58 4.05 -12.91
N ARG A 246 7.39 3.01 -13.08
CA ARG A 246 6.96 1.62 -12.98
C ARG A 246 7.93 0.87 -12.08
N LEU A 247 7.37 0.18 -11.09
CA LEU A 247 8.08 -0.71 -10.20
C LEU A 247 7.55 -2.13 -10.44
N TRP A 248 8.42 -3.11 -10.54
CA TRP A 248 7.98 -4.50 -10.65
C TRP A 248 8.90 -5.45 -9.90
N SER A 249 8.32 -6.54 -9.43
CA SER A 249 9.04 -7.70 -8.95
C SER A 249 8.44 -8.96 -9.53
N LYS A 250 9.31 -9.88 -9.94
CA LYS A 250 8.97 -11.21 -10.41
C LYS A 250 9.79 -12.22 -9.63
N ILE A 251 9.12 -13.22 -9.06
CA ILE A 251 9.76 -14.28 -8.29
C ILE A 251 9.26 -15.62 -8.84
N ASP A 252 10.13 -16.31 -9.55
CA ASP A 252 9.94 -17.70 -9.95
C ASP A 252 10.61 -18.61 -8.89
N ARG A 253 9.83 -19.52 -8.31
CA ARG A 253 10.27 -20.50 -7.31
C ARG A 253 10.13 -21.90 -7.86
N LYS A 254 11.10 -22.75 -7.53
CA LYS A 254 11.13 -24.17 -7.87
C LYS A 254 11.26 -24.99 -6.60
N ILE A 255 10.58 -26.13 -6.56
CA ILE A 255 10.76 -27.09 -5.49
C ILE A 255 12.03 -27.91 -5.76
N THR A 256 12.94 -27.89 -4.79
CA THR A 256 14.19 -28.65 -4.82
C THR A 256 14.27 -29.43 -3.51
N GLY A 257 14.16 -30.76 -3.59
CA GLY A 257 13.94 -31.60 -2.40
C GLY A 257 12.60 -31.26 -1.75
N GLN A 258 12.61 -30.92 -0.46
CA GLN A 258 11.42 -30.51 0.30
C GLN A 258 11.26 -28.98 0.42
N ALA A 259 12.18 -28.19 -0.15
CA ALA A 259 12.20 -26.74 -0.02
C ALA A 259 11.79 -26.03 -1.31
N MET A 260 11.02 -24.96 -1.19
CA MET A 260 10.63 -24.09 -2.30
C MET A 260 11.59 -22.90 -2.39
N ILE A 261 12.52 -22.96 -3.34
CA ILE A 261 13.65 -22.04 -3.46
C ILE A 261 13.39 -21.05 -4.62
N PRO A 262 13.65 -19.74 -4.45
CA PRO A 262 13.69 -18.80 -5.56
C PRO A 262 14.79 -19.16 -6.54
N VAL A 263 14.42 -19.45 -7.80
CA VAL A 263 15.37 -19.79 -8.87
C VAL A 263 15.60 -18.65 -9.83
N HIS A 264 14.64 -17.72 -9.91
CA HIS A 264 14.78 -16.51 -10.68
C HIS A 264 13.98 -15.39 -10.03
N VAL A 265 14.68 -14.31 -9.68
CA VAL A 265 14.12 -13.14 -9.04
C VAL A 265 14.53 -11.92 -9.85
N THR A 266 13.57 -11.09 -10.21
CA THR A 266 13.82 -9.82 -10.88
C THR A 266 13.12 -8.71 -10.11
N PHE A 267 13.84 -7.66 -9.80
CA PHE A 267 13.29 -6.40 -9.32
C PHE A 267 13.64 -5.33 -10.33
N GLY A 268 12.72 -4.44 -10.65
CA GLY A 268 12.99 -3.35 -11.55
C GLY A 268 12.24 -2.07 -11.24
N LEU A 269 12.84 -0.98 -11.69
CA LEU A 269 12.37 0.38 -11.62
C LEU A 269 12.59 1.00 -13.00
N GLU A 270 11.52 1.51 -13.58
CA GLU A 270 11.55 2.34 -14.77
C GLU A 270 11.06 3.71 -14.35
N THR A 271 11.86 4.74 -14.67
CA THR A 271 11.55 6.13 -14.36
C THR A 271 12.10 7.02 -15.47
N LYS A 272 11.65 8.27 -15.55
CA LYS A 272 12.26 9.25 -16.45
C LYS A 272 13.57 9.77 -15.86
N ASN A 273 14.62 9.78 -16.67
CA ASN A 273 15.87 10.43 -16.32
C ASN A 273 15.76 11.97 -16.45
N LEU A 274 16.85 12.68 -16.14
CA LEU A 274 16.92 14.15 -16.24
C LEU A 274 16.64 14.69 -17.65
N ASN A 275 16.83 13.86 -18.69
CA ASN A 275 16.56 14.20 -20.09
C ASN A 275 15.14 13.79 -20.54
N HIS A 276 14.26 13.43 -19.60
CA HIS A 276 12.89 12.98 -19.84
C HIS A 276 12.76 11.71 -20.71
N GLN A 277 13.83 10.91 -20.79
CA GLN A 277 13.84 9.62 -21.45
C GLN A 277 13.57 8.52 -20.41
N SER A 278 12.82 7.47 -20.79
CA SER A 278 12.65 6.30 -19.94
C SER A 278 13.99 5.61 -19.68
N ALA A 279 14.30 5.41 -18.41
CA ALA A 279 15.48 4.70 -17.93
C ALA A 279 15.03 3.50 -17.11
N GLU A 280 15.53 2.32 -17.47
CA GLU A 280 15.25 1.06 -16.78
C GLU A 280 16.44 0.66 -15.89
N TYR A 281 16.14 0.35 -14.64
CA TYR A 281 17.06 -0.21 -13.67
C TYR A 281 16.51 -1.54 -13.20
N SER A 282 17.31 -2.60 -13.21
CA SER A 282 16.85 -3.90 -12.72
C SER A 282 17.95 -4.67 -12.01
N LEU A 283 17.58 -5.36 -10.94
CA LEU A 283 18.40 -6.36 -10.26
C LEU A 283 17.79 -7.74 -10.51
N GLU A 284 18.57 -8.64 -11.08
CA GLU A 284 18.15 -9.98 -11.47
C GLU A 284 19.05 -11.02 -10.79
N THR A 285 18.46 -11.99 -10.10
CA THR A 285 19.17 -13.10 -9.48
C THR A 285 18.67 -14.40 -10.10
N LYS A 286 19.57 -15.27 -10.53
CA LYS A 286 19.28 -16.60 -11.07
C LYS A 286 20.08 -17.67 -10.35
N THR A 287 19.47 -18.83 -10.13
CA THR A 287 20.15 -20.00 -9.61
C THR A 287 19.42 -21.26 -10.04
N ASP A 288 20.14 -22.34 -10.27
CA ASP A 288 19.57 -23.69 -10.37
C ASP A 288 19.55 -24.44 -9.02
N ALA A 289 19.86 -23.73 -7.94
CA ALA A 289 20.00 -24.18 -6.56
C ALA A 289 21.13 -25.21 -6.31
N VAL A 290 21.91 -25.60 -7.33
CA VAL A 290 22.88 -26.70 -7.21
C VAL A 290 24.23 -26.36 -7.83
N LYS A 291 24.25 -25.92 -9.09
CA LYS A 291 25.49 -25.73 -9.87
C LYS A 291 25.85 -24.27 -10.07
N PHE A 292 24.92 -23.32 -10.00
CA PHE A 292 25.28 -21.92 -10.19
C PHE A 292 24.40 -20.93 -9.44
N MET A 293 24.95 -19.75 -9.24
CA MET A 293 24.24 -18.54 -8.84
C MET A 293 24.75 -17.37 -9.67
N GLU A 294 23.84 -16.53 -10.15
CA GLU A 294 24.12 -15.34 -10.95
C GLU A 294 23.34 -14.16 -10.37
N ILE A 295 24.00 -13.01 -10.26
CA ILE A 295 23.39 -11.73 -9.90
C ILE A 295 23.76 -10.73 -10.99
N GLN A 296 22.78 -10.05 -11.54
CA GLN A 296 22.93 -9.09 -12.62
C GLN A 296 22.24 -7.78 -12.27
N LEU A 297 23.00 -6.69 -12.29
CA LEU A 297 22.52 -5.32 -12.19
C LEU A 297 22.50 -4.71 -13.60
N LYS A 298 21.36 -4.20 -14.02
CA LYS A 298 21.18 -3.47 -15.29
C LYS A 298 20.77 -2.03 -14.99
N SER A 299 21.36 -1.13 -15.75
CA SER A 299 21.02 0.29 -15.85
C SER A 299 21.23 0.72 -17.31
N PRO A 300 20.77 1.90 -17.74
CA PRO A 300 20.76 2.28 -19.16
C PRO A 300 22.13 2.14 -19.88
N ASN A 301 23.24 2.41 -19.18
CA ASN A 301 24.58 2.41 -19.76
C ASN A 301 25.53 1.38 -19.11
N LEU A 302 25.03 0.60 -18.16
CA LEU A 302 25.87 -0.32 -17.39
C LEU A 302 25.10 -1.60 -17.07
N MET A 303 25.70 -2.71 -17.46
CA MET A 303 25.34 -4.06 -17.07
C MET A 303 26.52 -4.65 -16.31
N LEU A 304 26.30 -4.95 -15.03
CA LEU A 304 27.23 -5.69 -14.18
C LEU A 304 26.62 -7.04 -13.88
N LYS A 305 27.40 -8.10 -14.05
CA LYS A 305 26.98 -9.46 -13.70
C LYS A 305 28.08 -10.13 -12.89
N GLY A 306 27.70 -10.76 -11.80
CA GLY A 306 28.53 -11.68 -11.03
C GLY A 306 27.93 -13.07 -11.15
N ARG A 307 28.75 -14.08 -11.42
CA ARG A 307 28.31 -15.47 -11.51
C ARG A 307 29.29 -16.38 -10.77
N ILE A 308 28.75 -17.34 -10.03
CA ILE A 308 29.49 -18.39 -9.35
C ILE A 308 29.00 -19.72 -9.92
N ASP A 309 29.92 -20.53 -10.44
CA ASP A 309 29.67 -21.86 -10.95
C ASP A 309 30.39 -22.89 -10.08
N LYS A 310 29.67 -23.90 -9.60
CA LYS A 310 30.19 -25.06 -8.88
C LYS A 310 30.63 -26.12 -9.87
N ILE A 311 31.93 -26.38 -9.91
CA ILE A 311 32.54 -27.45 -10.72
C ILE A 311 32.52 -28.78 -9.95
N SER A 312 32.82 -28.74 -8.65
CA SER A 312 32.67 -29.84 -7.69
C SER A 312 32.41 -29.29 -6.28
N ASP A 313 32.19 -30.15 -5.28
CA ASP A 313 31.99 -29.71 -3.88
C ASP A 313 33.14 -28.86 -3.33
N ASN A 314 34.33 -29.03 -3.91
CA ASN A 314 35.56 -28.41 -3.50
C ASN A 314 36.14 -27.45 -4.57
N HIS A 315 35.40 -27.15 -5.63
CA HIS A 315 35.91 -26.34 -6.74
C HIS A 315 34.83 -25.43 -7.32
N TYR A 316 35.08 -24.12 -7.28
CA TYR A 316 34.15 -23.08 -7.73
C TYR A 316 34.85 -22.07 -8.63
N ASN A 317 34.15 -21.65 -9.68
CA ASN A 317 34.56 -20.55 -10.54
C ASN A 317 33.71 -19.32 -10.25
N VAL A 318 34.33 -18.14 -10.26
CA VAL A 318 33.67 -16.85 -10.10
C VAL A 318 33.96 -15.99 -11.32
N GLY A 319 32.95 -15.37 -11.91
CA GLY A 319 33.12 -14.48 -13.05
C GLY A 319 32.43 -13.14 -12.81
N PHE A 320 33.16 -12.05 -13.08
CA PHE A 320 32.61 -10.70 -13.11
C PHE A 320 32.60 -10.17 -14.53
N TYR A 321 31.45 -9.69 -14.97
CA TYR A 321 31.19 -9.24 -16.33
C TYR A 321 30.75 -7.79 -16.28
N ARG A 322 31.30 -6.97 -17.17
CA ARG A 322 30.94 -5.56 -17.32
C ARG A 322 30.66 -5.28 -18.79
N ASN A 323 29.41 -4.95 -19.11
CA ASN A 323 28.95 -4.60 -20.46
C ASN A 323 29.35 -5.64 -21.54
N SER A 324 29.51 -6.91 -21.16
CA SER A 324 30.00 -7.97 -22.04
C SER A 324 29.45 -9.32 -21.60
N GLU A 325 29.34 -10.26 -22.54
CA GLU A 325 29.04 -11.66 -22.25
C GLU A 325 30.27 -12.43 -21.74
N GLN A 326 31.48 -11.93 -22.01
CA GLN A 326 32.71 -12.50 -21.48
C GLN A 326 33.08 -11.83 -20.16
N PRO A 327 33.60 -12.60 -19.17
CA PRO A 327 34.02 -12.03 -17.90
C PRO A 327 35.22 -11.12 -18.14
N SER A 328 35.21 -9.94 -17.52
CA SER A 328 36.40 -9.10 -17.44
C SER A 328 37.39 -9.68 -16.44
N ILE A 329 36.88 -10.34 -15.39
CA ILE A 329 37.70 -10.87 -14.31
C ILE A 329 37.14 -12.22 -13.87
N VAL A 330 38.04 -13.18 -13.70
CA VAL A 330 37.72 -14.57 -13.36
C VAL A 330 38.47 -14.96 -12.10
N GLY A 331 37.77 -15.60 -11.18
CA GLY A 331 38.36 -16.21 -10.01
C GLY A 331 38.09 -17.71 -9.94
N GLU A 332 38.97 -18.41 -9.26
CA GLU A 332 38.90 -19.86 -9.05
C GLU A 332 39.17 -20.12 -7.56
N LEU A 333 38.23 -20.83 -6.91
CA LEU A 333 38.33 -21.27 -5.53
C LEU A 333 38.45 -22.78 -5.50
N LYS A 334 39.57 -23.28 -5.01
CA LYS A 334 39.84 -24.71 -4.82
C LYS A 334 40.05 -25.00 -3.35
N MET A 335 39.26 -25.93 -2.82
CA MET A 335 39.43 -26.51 -1.51
C MET A 335 40.08 -27.87 -1.68
N HIS A 336 41.13 -28.14 -0.93
CA HIS A 336 41.84 -29.40 -0.89
C HIS A 336 41.85 -29.88 0.56
N GLU A 337 42.11 -31.16 0.78
CA GLU A 337 42.29 -31.70 2.15
C GLU A 337 43.38 -30.94 2.92
N ASN A 338 44.37 -30.44 2.18
CA ASN A 338 45.51 -29.70 2.70
C ASN A 338 45.32 -28.17 2.68
N GLY A 339 44.11 -27.65 2.44
CA GLY A 339 43.84 -26.20 2.58
C GLY A 339 43.05 -25.58 1.42
N VAL A 340 43.00 -24.25 1.38
CA VAL A 340 42.18 -23.49 0.44
C VAL A 340 43.05 -22.57 -0.42
N ILE A 341 42.74 -22.49 -1.71
CA ILE A 341 43.38 -21.59 -2.67
C ILE A 341 42.27 -20.80 -3.35
N PHE A 342 42.40 -19.48 -3.33
CA PHE A 342 41.59 -18.56 -4.09
C PHE A 342 42.50 -17.74 -5.00
N GLU A 343 42.18 -17.72 -6.29
CA GLU A 343 42.85 -16.87 -7.25
C GLU A 343 41.85 -16.00 -7.98
N TYR A 344 42.28 -14.80 -8.35
CA TYR A 344 41.51 -13.82 -9.08
C TYR A 344 42.41 -13.19 -10.14
N ARG A 345 41.98 -13.26 -11.41
CA ARG A 345 42.79 -12.97 -12.59
C ARG A 345 42.03 -12.08 -13.57
N ASP A 346 42.73 -11.11 -14.14
CA ASP A 346 42.20 -10.35 -15.28
C ASP A 346 42.10 -11.25 -16.51
N GLN A 347 40.93 -11.30 -17.15
CA GLN A 347 40.68 -12.29 -18.20
C GLN A 347 41.48 -12.02 -19.47
N ARG A 348 41.82 -10.76 -19.77
CA ARG A 348 42.52 -10.40 -21.02
C ARG A 348 44.02 -10.65 -20.89
N SER A 349 44.62 -10.21 -19.80
CA SER A 349 46.05 -10.34 -19.53
C SER A 349 46.42 -11.69 -18.91
N GLN A 350 45.45 -12.42 -18.35
CA GLN A 350 45.67 -13.60 -17.51
C GLN A 350 46.52 -13.30 -16.27
N GLU A 351 46.73 -12.03 -15.96
CA GLU A 351 47.53 -11.59 -14.82
C GLU A 351 46.76 -11.80 -13.52
N ILE A 352 47.44 -12.41 -12.54
CA ILE A 352 46.87 -12.69 -11.22
C ILE A 352 46.81 -11.39 -10.44
N LYS A 353 45.59 -10.89 -10.22
CA LYS A 353 45.36 -9.66 -9.44
C LYS A 353 45.31 -9.95 -7.94
N LEU A 354 44.98 -11.18 -7.55
CA LEU A 354 45.09 -11.66 -6.19
C LEU A 354 45.21 -13.18 -6.18
N HIS A 355 46.19 -13.70 -5.46
CA HIS A 355 46.24 -15.08 -5.02
C HIS A 355 46.26 -15.08 -3.49
N THR A 356 45.36 -15.86 -2.90
CA THR A 356 45.32 -16.12 -1.47
C THR A 356 45.28 -17.62 -1.26
N SER A 357 46.24 -18.17 -0.52
CA SER A 357 46.22 -19.57 -0.12
C SER A 357 46.48 -19.72 1.37
N ALA A 358 45.82 -20.72 1.96
CA ALA A 358 46.06 -21.19 3.31
C ALA A 358 46.19 -22.72 3.24
N GLN A 359 47.41 -23.23 3.39
CA GLN A 359 47.74 -24.62 3.11
C GLN A 359 48.53 -25.26 4.26
N LYS A 360 48.19 -26.50 4.58
CA LYS A 360 49.02 -27.45 5.33
C LYS A 360 49.99 -28.10 4.34
N LEU A 361 51.28 -27.75 4.42
CA LEU A 361 52.32 -28.31 3.54
C LEU A 361 52.73 -29.71 3.98
N ASN A 362 52.71 -29.98 5.28
CA ASN A 362 52.87 -31.29 5.90
C ASN A 362 52.33 -31.25 7.35
N ASP A 363 52.46 -32.34 8.12
CA ASP A 363 51.97 -32.44 9.51
C ASP A 363 52.57 -31.42 10.48
N TYR A 364 53.68 -30.78 10.11
CA TYR A 364 54.43 -29.86 10.95
C TYR A 364 54.50 -28.45 10.39
N HIS A 365 53.99 -28.21 9.18
CA HIS A 365 54.12 -26.93 8.49
C HIS A 365 52.82 -26.47 7.84
N GLY A 366 52.38 -25.27 8.24
CA GLY A 366 51.30 -24.52 7.59
C GLY A 366 51.83 -23.25 6.93
N LYS A 367 51.21 -22.82 5.84
CA LYS A 367 51.55 -21.58 5.13
C LYS A 367 50.28 -20.82 4.76
N ILE A 368 50.28 -19.52 5.01
CA ILE A 368 49.33 -18.57 4.41
C ILE A 368 50.13 -17.69 3.45
N ASP A 369 49.70 -17.60 2.19
CA ASP A 369 50.39 -16.87 1.12
C ASP A 369 49.40 -15.92 0.43
N ILE A 370 49.72 -14.63 0.42
CA ILE A 370 48.98 -13.61 -0.32
C ILE A 370 49.96 -12.89 -1.24
N TRP A 371 49.65 -12.88 -2.54
CA TRP A 371 50.47 -12.24 -3.55
C TRP A 371 49.65 -11.82 -4.76
N HIS A 372 50.17 -10.90 -5.56
CA HIS A 372 49.62 -10.54 -6.86
C HIS A 372 50.73 -10.51 -7.90
N SER A 373 50.36 -10.30 -9.16
CA SER A 373 51.29 -10.13 -10.27
C SER A 373 51.12 -8.75 -10.91
N GLU A 374 52.26 -8.13 -11.22
CA GLU A 374 52.34 -6.88 -11.98
C GLU A 374 53.42 -7.00 -13.06
N ALA A 375 53.06 -6.72 -14.31
CA ALA A 375 53.88 -6.89 -15.50
C ALA A 375 54.51 -8.30 -15.60
N GLY A 376 53.74 -9.33 -15.20
CA GLY A 376 54.17 -10.73 -15.22
C GLY A 376 55.17 -11.12 -14.11
N LYS A 377 55.48 -10.23 -13.17
CA LYS A 377 56.29 -10.53 -11.99
C LYS A 377 55.40 -10.81 -10.79
N LYS A 378 55.76 -11.79 -9.97
CA LYS A 378 55.08 -12.08 -8.70
C LYS A 378 55.55 -11.07 -7.64
N ILE A 379 54.60 -10.38 -7.03
CA ILE A 379 54.79 -9.46 -5.90
C ILE A 379 54.15 -10.11 -4.68
N GLN A 380 54.96 -10.43 -3.68
CA GLN A 380 54.51 -11.06 -2.45
C GLN A 380 54.01 -9.99 -1.48
N ASP A 381 52.71 -10.01 -1.17
CA ASP A 381 52.09 -9.01 -0.28
C ASP A 381 52.18 -9.43 1.18
N ALA A 382 51.87 -10.70 1.47
CA ALA A 382 51.98 -11.26 2.81
C ALA A 382 52.33 -12.74 2.74
N ARG A 383 53.18 -13.20 3.67
CA ARG A 383 53.49 -14.62 3.83
C ARG A 383 53.63 -14.93 5.31
N LEU A 384 52.84 -15.88 5.78
CA LEU A 384 52.97 -16.48 7.10
C LEU A 384 53.34 -17.95 6.95
N SER A 385 54.29 -18.43 7.73
CA SER A 385 54.65 -19.84 7.79
C SER A 385 54.71 -20.27 9.25
N LEU A 386 53.95 -21.30 9.58
CA LEU A 386 53.85 -21.88 10.92
C LEU A 386 54.60 -23.21 10.92
N GLN A 387 55.46 -23.44 11.91
CA GLN A 387 56.16 -24.69 12.13
C GLN A 387 55.83 -25.22 13.53
N MET A 388 55.28 -26.43 13.62
CA MET A 388 54.95 -27.09 14.88
C MET A 388 56.08 -28.03 15.29
N ASN A 389 56.71 -27.77 16.45
CA ASN A 389 57.72 -28.66 17.04
C ASN A 389 57.05 -29.69 17.98
N VAL A 390 57.40 -30.98 17.85
CA VAL A 390 56.78 -32.13 18.57
C VAL A 390 57.28 -32.30 20.02
N LYS A 391 57.78 -31.24 20.66
CA LYS A 391 58.10 -31.28 22.09
C LYS A 391 57.47 -30.10 22.80
N GLU A 392 56.15 -30.14 22.89
CA GLU A 392 55.37 -29.76 24.06
C GLU A 392 53.89 -30.01 23.76
N ARG A 393 53.20 -30.71 24.66
CA ARG A 393 51.74 -30.75 24.67
C ARG A 393 51.25 -29.31 24.87
N PHE A 394 50.78 -28.66 23.81
CA PHE A 394 50.00 -27.44 23.97
C PHE A 394 48.62 -27.79 24.49
N SER A 395 48.49 -27.77 25.82
CA SER A 395 47.24 -27.40 26.46
C SER A 395 46.93 -25.94 26.13
N LYS A 396 45.69 -25.71 25.68
CA LYS A 396 44.97 -24.43 25.60
C LYS A 396 45.36 -23.45 24.49
N THR A 397 44.51 -23.48 23.46
CA THR A 397 43.84 -22.31 22.84
C THR A 397 43.92 -21.03 23.67
N ASP A 398 44.75 -20.06 23.25
CA ASP A 398 44.55 -18.63 23.52
C ASP A 398 45.36 -17.69 22.59
N GLN A 399 46.25 -18.20 21.72
CA GLN A 399 47.07 -17.34 20.84
C GLN A 399 46.40 -16.88 19.53
N PHE A 400 45.19 -17.36 19.19
CA PHE A 400 44.45 -16.88 18.01
C PHE A 400 43.81 -15.49 18.19
N GLN A 401 43.81 -14.93 19.41
CA GLN A 401 43.26 -13.59 19.71
C GLN A 401 44.28 -12.44 19.64
N GLN A 402 45.57 -12.72 19.41
CA GLN A 402 46.63 -11.70 19.47
C GLN A 402 47.08 -11.12 18.12
N HIS A 403 46.60 -11.64 16.98
CA HIS A 403 46.91 -11.06 15.68
C HIS A 403 46.02 -9.86 15.36
N SER A 404 46.54 -8.65 15.60
CA SER A 404 45.88 -7.37 15.32
C SER A 404 45.34 -7.27 13.89
N PHE A 405 46.03 -7.81 12.88
CA PHE A 405 45.54 -7.77 11.49
C PHE A 405 44.23 -8.56 11.26
N ILE A 406 44.07 -9.75 11.84
CA ILE A 406 42.83 -10.53 11.69
C ILE A 406 41.70 -9.88 12.49
N ARG A 407 42.01 -9.37 13.69
CA ARG A 407 41.07 -8.65 14.56
C ARG A 407 40.63 -7.29 14.01
N ASP A 408 41.54 -6.56 13.36
CA ASP A 408 41.34 -5.15 12.99
C ASP A 408 41.00 -4.96 11.49
N ALA A 409 41.35 -5.91 10.62
CA ALA A 409 41.04 -5.83 9.18
C ALA A 409 40.00 -6.85 8.72
N ILE A 410 40.14 -8.14 9.10
CA ILE A 410 39.32 -9.22 8.54
C ILE A 410 37.99 -9.38 9.31
N LEU A 411 38.03 -9.41 10.65
CA LEU A 411 36.84 -9.51 11.49
C LEU A 411 35.85 -8.34 11.29
N PRO A 412 36.28 -7.08 11.14
CA PRO A 412 35.38 -5.96 10.85
C PRO A 412 34.79 -5.99 9.44
N LEU A 413 35.50 -6.54 8.46
CA LEU A 413 34.99 -6.75 7.10
C LEU A 413 33.91 -7.85 7.08
N PHE A 414 34.11 -8.96 7.78
CA PHE A 414 33.10 -10.01 7.91
C PHE A 414 31.92 -9.59 8.81
N SER A 415 32.17 -8.84 9.88
CA SER A 415 31.10 -8.33 10.75
C SER A 415 30.28 -7.23 10.06
N SER A 416 30.90 -6.36 9.26
CA SER A 416 30.19 -5.37 8.44
C SER A 416 29.38 -6.02 7.32
N HIS A 417 29.89 -7.05 6.63
CA HIS A 417 29.10 -7.79 5.64
C HIS A 417 27.94 -8.56 6.30
N ASN A 418 28.15 -9.16 7.47
CA ASN A 418 27.07 -9.79 8.24
C ASN A 418 26.07 -8.75 8.79
N GLN A 419 26.51 -7.55 9.19
CA GLN A 419 25.62 -6.46 9.60
C GLN A 419 24.82 -5.91 8.43
N ILE A 420 25.44 -5.67 7.28
CA ILE A 420 24.75 -5.23 6.06
C ILE A 420 23.75 -6.30 5.60
N ALA A 421 24.13 -7.58 5.60
CA ALA A 421 23.22 -8.67 5.27
C ALA A 421 22.07 -8.80 6.28
N ASN A 422 22.34 -8.63 7.59
CA ASN A 422 21.32 -8.65 8.64
C ASN A 422 20.42 -7.42 8.61
N ASP A 423 20.92 -6.24 8.25
CA ASP A 423 20.14 -5.02 8.12
C ASP A 423 19.25 -5.06 6.88
N ILE A 424 19.76 -5.58 5.75
CA ILE A 424 18.96 -5.86 4.55
C ILE A 424 17.88 -6.90 4.87
N MET A 425 18.23 -7.99 5.55
CA MET A 425 17.26 -9.02 5.95
C MET A 425 16.25 -8.54 6.99
N ARG A 426 16.66 -7.70 7.97
CA ARG A 426 15.72 -7.09 8.94
C ARG A 426 14.80 -6.08 8.29
N THR A 427 15.31 -5.30 7.34
CA THR A 427 14.51 -4.33 6.59
C THR A 427 13.49 -5.05 5.71
N LEU A 428 13.89 -6.15 5.06
CA LEU A 428 12.98 -7.01 4.29
C LEU A 428 11.99 -7.76 5.18
N ASP A 429 12.41 -8.33 6.30
CA ASP A 429 11.53 -9.03 7.25
C ASP A 429 10.55 -8.06 7.93
N GLY A 430 10.99 -6.83 8.23
CA GLY A 430 10.14 -5.74 8.70
C GLY A 430 9.08 -5.34 7.68
N ALA A 431 9.48 -5.09 6.43
CA ALA A 431 8.54 -4.79 5.34
C ALA A 431 7.55 -5.93 5.07
N ILE A 432 8.00 -7.19 5.17
CA ILE A 432 7.14 -8.38 5.01
C ILE A 432 6.18 -8.53 6.18
N LYS A 433 6.61 -8.26 7.42
CA LYS A 433 5.78 -8.31 8.63
C LYS A 433 4.75 -7.19 8.68
N GLU A 434 5.11 -5.95 8.34
CA GLU A 434 4.15 -4.85 8.20
C GLU A 434 3.09 -5.17 7.14
N TRP A 435 3.52 -5.71 6.00
CA TRP A 435 2.60 -6.19 4.96
C TRP A 435 1.69 -7.34 5.42
N THR A 436 2.17 -8.26 6.27
CA THR A 436 1.33 -9.35 6.82
C THR A 436 0.43 -8.92 7.97
N VAL A 437 0.78 -7.89 8.72
CA VAL A 437 -0.06 -7.30 9.79
C VAL A 437 -1.20 -6.47 9.18
N GLU A 438 -0.95 -5.71 8.12
CA GLU A 438 -2.01 -5.02 7.36
C GLU A 438 -3.02 -5.98 6.74
N GLN A 439 -2.61 -7.21 6.41
CA GLN A 439 -3.49 -8.27 5.87
C GLN A 439 -4.31 -9.00 6.96
N ARG A 440 -4.05 -8.75 8.25
CA ARG A 440 -4.78 -9.39 9.38
C ARG A 440 -5.71 -8.45 10.14
N LEU A 441 -5.69 -7.15 9.82
CA LEU A 441 -6.55 -6.11 10.42
C LEU A 441 -7.70 -5.68 9.47
N LYS A 442 -7.98 -6.47 8.45
CA LYS A 442 -9.25 -6.54 7.72
C LYS A 442 -9.73 -7.98 7.74
#